data_AF-A0A9X2ZKS1-F1
#
_entry.id   AF-A0A9X2ZKS1-F1
#
_cell.length_a   1.000
_cell.length_b   1.000
_cell.length_c   1.000
_cell.angle_alpha   90.00
_cell.angle_beta   90.00
_cell.angle_gamma   90.00
#
_symmetry.space_group_name_H-M   'P 1'
#
loop_
_entity.id
_entity.type
_entity.pdbx_description
1 polymer ?
#
loop_
_entity_poly.entity_id
_entity_poly.type
_entity_poly.pdbx_seq_one_letter_code
_entity_poly.pdbx_strand_id
1 'polypeptide(L)'
;MKKIELVEKSAEINIAEMLFIEKNFTIKAIAEKLGKHPKTIASWRDKYGWDTAKELLQASPLELNKLLLKEAINISKGGVASFDSVALGRVMKAFDYMAKKTNPTVVMDVLMELDTFHSQIDPKEAAKQTAIHKQFLLHKIQMQG
;
A
#
# COMPACT_ATOMS: atom_id res chain seq x y z
N MET A 1 6.50 28.85 20.85
CA MET A 1 5.84 27.85 19.98
C MET A 1 6.35 28.07 18.56
N LYS A 2 7.07 27.11 17.98
CA LYS A 2 7.53 27.19 16.58
C LYS A 2 6.32 26.91 15.66
N LYS A 3 5.98 27.86 14.79
CA LYS A 3 5.03 27.66 13.68
C LYS A 3 5.55 26.51 12.83
N ILE A 4 4.73 25.47 12.66
CA ILE A 4 4.94 24.47 11.63
C ILE A 4 4.46 25.13 10.34
N GLU A 5 5.38 25.64 9.53
CA GLU A 5 5.07 26.06 8.16
C GLU A 5 4.76 24.80 7.35
N LEU A 6 3.49 24.62 6.99
CA LEU A 6 3.08 23.68 5.95
C LEU A 6 3.64 24.19 4.63
N VAL A 7 4.82 23.70 4.25
CA VAL A 7 5.41 23.98 2.94
C VAL A 7 4.50 23.34 1.90
N GLU A 8 3.76 24.18 1.15
CA GLU A 8 2.88 23.76 0.07
C GLU A 8 3.69 22.97 -0.97
N LYS A 9 3.37 21.67 -1.14
CA LYS A 9 4.02 20.81 -2.14
C LYS A 9 3.40 21.09 -3.51
N SER A 10 4.24 21.29 -4.52
CA SER A 10 3.78 21.43 -5.90
C SER A 10 3.17 20.12 -6.41
N ALA A 11 2.28 20.21 -7.40
CA ALA A 11 1.66 19.02 -8.01
C ALA A 11 2.70 18.01 -8.53
N GLU A 12 3.83 18.50 -9.07
CA GLU A 12 4.95 17.67 -9.52
C GLU A 12 5.60 16.87 -8.39
N ILE A 13 5.77 17.49 -7.20
CA ILE A 13 6.35 16.83 -6.03
C ILE A 13 5.42 15.73 -5.52
N ASN A 14 4.11 15.99 -5.47
CA ASN A 14 3.10 15.00 -5.05
C ASN A 14 3.06 13.80 -5.99
N ILE A 15 3.15 14.03 -7.31
CA ILE A 15 3.20 12.95 -8.31
C ILE A 15 4.49 12.15 -8.17
N ALA A 16 5.64 12.81 -7.99
CA ALA A 16 6.93 12.15 -7.79
C ALA A 16 6.95 11.30 -6.51
N GLU A 17 6.37 11.80 -5.42
CA GLU A 17 6.25 11.12 -4.13
C GLU A 17 5.41 9.86 -4.26
N MET A 18 4.22 9.94 -4.87
CA MET A 18 3.36 8.77 -5.11
C MET A 18 4.06 7.70 -5.97
N LEU A 19 4.76 8.11 -7.04
CA LEU A 19 5.51 7.18 -7.88
C LEU A 19 6.64 6.46 -7.10
N PHE A 20 7.32 7.18 -6.20
CA PHE A 20 8.40 6.62 -5.39
C PHE A 20 7.90 5.67 -4.30
N ILE A 21 6.85 6.09 -3.57
CA ILE A 21 6.34 5.42 -2.38
C ILE A 21 5.42 4.25 -2.75
N GLU A 22 4.40 4.49 -3.57
CA GLU A 22 3.34 3.51 -3.85
C GLU A 22 3.68 2.62 -5.03
N LYS A 23 4.33 3.18 -6.07
CA LYS A 23 4.62 2.46 -7.31
C LYS A 23 6.04 1.90 -7.38
N ASN A 24 6.87 2.14 -6.35
CA ASN A 24 8.25 1.66 -6.28
C ASN A 24 9.17 2.11 -7.43
N PHE A 25 8.88 3.24 -8.08
CA PHE A 25 9.73 3.74 -9.15
C PHE A 25 11.07 4.23 -8.59
N THR A 26 12.15 4.03 -9.37
CA THR A 26 13.46 4.59 -9.03
C THR A 26 13.50 6.09 -9.29
N ILE A 27 14.41 6.80 -8.62
CA ILE A 27 14.68 8.24 -8.85
C ILE A 27 14.93 8.52 -10.34
N LYS A 28 15.66 7.63 -11.04
CA LYS A 28 15.95 7.77 -12.47
C LYS A 28 14.67 7.68 -13.32
N ALA A 29 13.81 6.69 -13.07
CA ALA A 29 12.55 6.54 -13.80
C ALA A 29 11.58 7.71 -13.57
N ILE A 30 11.53 8.23 -12.34
CA ILE A 30 10.70 9.40 -11.99
C ILE A 30 11.25 10.65 -12.69
N ALA A 31 12.57 10.84 -12.68
CA ALA A 31 13.23 11.97 -13.32
C ALA A 31 12.96 12.00 -14.83
N GLU A 32 13.07 10.86 -15.50
CA GLU A 32 12.74 10.71 -16.93
C GLU A 32 11.25 11.03 -17.19
N LYS A 33 10.35 10.47 -16.39
CA LYS A 33 8.90 10.64 -16.53
C LYS A 33 8.42 12.08 -16.30
N LEU A 34 9.14 12.86 -15.49
CA LEU A 34 8.81 14.25 -15.17
C LEU A 34 9.68 15.27 -15.93
N GLY A 35 10.61 14.81 -16.78
CA GLY A 35 11.54 15.69 -17.48
C GLY A 35 12.42 16.52 -16.54
N LYS A 36 12.80 15.96 -15.38
CA LYS A 36 13.65 16.63 -14.37
C LYS A 36 15.01 15.96 -14.27
N HIS A 37 15.97 16.68 -13.71
CA HIS A 37 17.27 16.09 -13.38
C HIS A 37 17.13 15.14 -12.17
N PRO A 38 17.78 13.96 -12.14
CA PRO A 38 17.69 13.01 -11.02
C PRO A 38 18.02 13.60 -9.64
N LYS A 39 18.97 14.55 -9.60
CA LYS A 39 19.32 15.28 -8.36
C LYS A 39 18.13 16.07 -7.78
N THR A 40 17.23 16.59 -8.62
CA THR A 40 16.04 17.31 -8.17
C THR A 40 15.08 16.38 -7.44
N ILE A 41 14.85 15.18 -8.00
CA ILE A 41 13.99 14.16 -7.39
C ILE A 41 14.61 13.63 -6.09
N ALA A 42 15.93 13.42 -6.05
CA ALA A 42 16.64 13.02 -4.83
C ALA A 42 16.50 14.09 -3.73
N SER A 43 16.63 15.37 -4.07
CA SER A 43 16.44 16.46 -3.11
C SER A 43 15.02 16.49 -2.53
N TRP A 44 13.99 16.20 -3.35
CA TRP A 44 12.61 16.10 -2.86
C TRP A 44 12.40 14.91 -1.94
N ARG A 45 12.96 13.74 -2.31
CA ARG A 45 12.95 12.53 -1.47
C ARG A 45 13.48 12.81 -0.07
N ASP A 46 14.63 13.48 0.02
CA ASP A 46 15.26 13.79 1.30
C ASP A 46 14.48 14.87 2.06
N LYS A 47 14.11 15.96 1.39
CA LYS A 47 13.42 17.12 1.99
C LYS A 47 12.06 16.76 2.58
N TYR A 48 11.34 15.84 1.95
CA TYR A 48 9.98 15.45 2.33
C TYR A 48 9.90 14.07 2.98
N GLY A 49 11.04 13.44 3.29
CA GLY A 49 11.10 12.21 4.07
C GLY A 49 10.43 11.01 3.39
N TRP A 50 10.56 10.89 2.07
CA TRP A 50 9.83 9.87 1.31
C TRP A 50 10.23 8.44 1.67
N ASP A 51 11.47 8.19 2.10
CA ASP A 51 11.88 6.86 2.55
C ASP A 51 11.14 6.43 3.81
N THR A 52 11.05 7.31 4.81
CA THR A 52 10.28 7.03 6.02
C THR A 52 8.80 6.85 5.70
N ALA A 53 8.24 7.68 4.84
CA ALA A 53 6.86 7.52 4.39
C ALA A 53 6.65 6.19 3.63
N LYS A 54 7.62 5.79 2.82
CA LYS A 54 7.64 4.51 2.10
C LYS A 54 7.75 3.32 3.04
N GLU A 55 8.62 3.37 4.03
CA GLU A 55 8.75 2.34 5.07
C GLU A 55 7.45 2.19 5.87
N LEU A 56 6.77 3.30 6.18
CA LEU A 56 5.48 3.28 6.88
C LEU A 56 4.34 2.71 6.01
N LEU A 57 4.32 3.02 4.71
CA LEU A 57 3.34 2.46 3.76
C LEU A 57 3.65 1.00 3.39
N GLN A 58 4.92 0.61 3.42
CA GLN A 58 5.39 -0.76 3.17
C GLN A 58 5.54 -1.59 4.45
N ALA A 59 5.19 -1.04 5.61
CA ALA A 59 5.03 -1.80 6.84
C ALA A 59 3.91 -2.82 6.61
N SER A 60 4.31 -3.97 6.08
CA SER A 60 3.39 -5.05 5.77
C SER A 60 2.69 -5.52 7.05
N PRO A 61 1.48 -6.10 6.94
CA PRO A 61 0.83 -6.76 8.08
C PRO A 61 1.80 -7.68 8.86
N LEU A 62 2.76 -8.29 8.18
CA LEU A 62 3.79 -9.13 8.76
C LEU A 62 4.78 -8.37 9.66
N GLU A 63 5.23 -7.17 9.27
CA GLU A 63 6.16 -6.36 10.09
C GLU A 63 5.45 -5.79 11.33
N LEU A 64 4.19 -5.38 11.20
CA LEU A 64 3.36 -4.98 12.35
C LEU A 64 3.13 -6.16 13.31
N ASN A 65 2.87 -7.36 12.79
CA ASN A 65 2.77 -8.57 13.59
C ASN A 65 4.09 -8.92 14.30
N LYS A 66 5.25 -8.73 13.66
CA LYS A 66 6.56 -8.92 14.30
C LYS A 66 6.79 -7.95 15.45
N LEU A 67 6.41 -6.69 15.30
CA LEU A 67 6.53 -5.68 16.35
C LEU A 67 5.64 -6.03 17.56
N LEU A 68 4.39 -6.42 17.31
CA LEU A 68 3.47 -6.90 18.35
C LEU A 68 4.00 -8.12 19.10
N LEU A 69 4.56 -9.10 18.39
CA LEU A 69 5.14 -10.30 19.00
C LEU A 69 6.36 -9.99 19.86
N LYS A 70 7.24 -9.08 19.42
CA LYS A 70 8.38 -8.62 20.22
C LYS A 70 7.91 -7.98 21.53
N GLU A 71 6.88 -7.15 21.47
CA GLU A 71 6.31 -6.51 22.66
C GLU A 71 5.66 -7.52 23.61
N ALA A 72 4.92 -8.50 23.07
CA ALA A 72 4.33 -9.58 23.88
C ALA A 72 5.41 -10.39 24.63
N ILE A 73 6.54 -10.68 23.97
CA ILE A 73 7.68 -11.35 24.60
C ILE A 73 8.29 -10.48 25.70
N ASN A 74 8.48 -9.18 25.46
CA ASN A 74 8.99 -8.23 26.46
C ASN A 74 8.12 -8.23 27.73
N ILE A 75 6.81 -8.10 27.57
CA ILE A 75 5.85 -8.12 28.68
C ILE A 75 5.88 -9.46 29.41
N SER A 76 5.93 -10.59 28.69
CA SER A 76 5.97 -11.93 29.30
C SER A 76 7.19 -12.16 30.21
N LYS A 77 8.28 -11.40 29.99
CA LYS A 77 9.51 -11.44 30.79
C LYS A 77 9.51 -10.43 31.95
N GLY A 78 8.38 -9.76 32.21
CA GLY A 78 8.25 -8.72 33.23
C GLY A 78 8.70 -7.34 32.78
N GLY A 79 8.94 -7.14 31.47
CA GLY A 79 9.23 -5.82 30.89
C GLY A 79 7.99 -4.92 30.85
N VAL A 80 8.21 -3.61 30.87
CA VAL A 80 7.14 -2.60 30.74
C VAL A 80 6.85 -2.37 29.26
N ALA A 81 5.57 -2.22 28.92
CA ALA A 81 5.14 -1.95 27.56
C ALA A 81 5.76 -0.66 27.02
N SER A 82 6.41 -0.73 25.87
CA SER A 82 7.06 0.40 25.20
C SER A 82 6.08 1.34 24.47
N PHE A 83 4.84 0.87 24.27
CA PHE A 83 3.75 1.62 23.66
C PHE A 83 2.39 1.23 24.26
N ASP A 84 1.40 2.09 24.08
CA ASP A 84 0.01 1.84 24.55
C ASP A 84 -0.63 0.70 23.74
N SER A 85 -0.79 -0.45 24.39
CA SER A 85 -1.39 -1.65 23.80
C SER A 85 -2.88 -1.50 23.49
N VAL A 86 -3.60 -0.62 24.19
CA VAL A 86 -5.02 -0.32 23.94
C VAL A 86 -5.16 0.52 22.68
N ALA A 87 -4.33 1.57 22.54
CA ALA A 87 -4.29 2.38 21.33
C ALA A 87 -3.87 1.55 20.11
N LEU A 88 -2.83 0.72 20.26
CA LEU A 88 -2.39 -0.17 19.17
C LEU A 88 -3.46 -1.21 18.82
N GLY A 89 -4.17 -1.78 19.80
CA GLY A 89 -5.28 -2.69 19.54
C GLY A 89 -6.40 -2.06 18.71
N ARG A 90 -6.67 -0.76 18.89
CA ARG A 90 -7.64 -0.03 18.05
C ARG A 90 -7.12 0.20 16.63
N VAL A 91 -5.86 0.59 16.49
CA VAL A 91 -5.20 0.77 15.18
C VAL A 91 -5.15 -0.54 14.41
N MET A 92 -4.78 -1.64 15.07
CA MET A 92 -4.75 -2.98 14.49
C MET A 92 -6.13 -3.47 14.09
N LYS A 93 -7.18 -3.21 14.87
CA LYS A 93 -8.57 -3.52 14.47
C LYS A 93 -9.00 -2.73 13.23
N ALA A 94 -8.65 -1.45 13.15
CA ALA A 94 -8.92 -0.63 11.97
C ALA A 94 -8.13 -1.13 10.75
N PHE A 95 -6.87 -1.52 10.94
CA PHE A 95 -6.02 -2.10 9.91
C PHE A 95 -6.55 -3.46 9.43
N ASP A 96 -6.92 -4.36 10.35
CA ASP A 96 -7.57 -5.64 10.04
C ASP A 96 -8.89 -5.43 9.29
N TYR A 97 -9.68 -4.42 9.66
CA TYR A 97 -10.91 -4.08 8.96
C TYR A 97 -10.65 -3.61 7.53
N MET A 98 -9.61 -2.81 7.31
CA MET A 98 -9.15 -2.38 5.99
C MET A 98 -8.52 -3.52 5.18
N ALA A 99 -7.75 -4.41 5.82
CA ALA A 99 -7.02 -5.50 5.19
C ALA A 99 -7.89 -6.74 4.90
N LYS A 100 -8.91 -7.02 5.73
CA LYS A 100 -9.88 -8.12 5.51
C LYS A 100 -10.79 -7.87 4.30
N LYS A 101 -10.87 -6.63 3.83
CA LYS A 101 -11.53 -6.28 2.57
C LYS A 101 -10.48 -6.29 1.45
N THR A 102 -10.34 -7.42 0.76
CA THR A 102 -9.56 -7.47 -0.48
C THR A 102 -10.09 -6.41 -1.44
N ASN A 103 -9.27 -5.39 -1.76
CA ASN A 103 -9.70 -4.28 -2.61
C ASN A 103 -10.28 -4.83 -3.94
N PRO A 104 -11.54 -4.48 -4.31
CA PRO A 104 -12.18 -5.01 -5.52
C PRO A 104 -11.40 -4.68 -6.78
N THR A 105 -10.68 -3.56 -6.80
CA THR A 105 -9.80 -3.19 -7.91
C THR A 105 -8.65 -4.18 -8.06
N VAL A 106 -8.03 -4.61 -6.96
CA VAL A 106 -6.97 -5.64 -7.00
C VAL A 106 -7.53 -6.98 -7.45
N VAL A 107 -8.74 -7.34 -7.00
CA VAL A 107 -9.42 -8.57 -7.47
C VAL A 107 -9.72 -8.49 -8.96
N MET A 108 -10.17 -7.33 -9.45
CA MET A 108 -10.44 -7.08 -10.86
C MET A 108 -9.17 -7.25 -11.72
N ASP A 109 -8.06 -6.65 -11.31
CA ASP A 109 -6.78 -6.72 -12.03
C ASP A 109 -6.30 -8.18 -12.16
N VAL A 110 -6.36 -8.95 -11.07
CA VAL A 110 -5.97 -10.38 -11.08
C VAL A 110 -6.90 -11.22 -11.97
N LEU A 111 -8.22 -10.98 -11.92
CA LEU A 111 -9.17 -11.69 -12.77
C LEU A 111 -8.97 -11.36 -14.26
N MET A 112 -8.62 -10.12 -14.58
CA MET A 112 -8.30 -9.73 -15.96
C MET A 112 -7.03 -10.40 -16.47
N GLU A 113 -5.97 -10.48 -15.65
CA GLU A 113 -4.76 -11.24 -16.00
C GLU A 113 -5.08 -12.73 -16.21
N LEU A 114 -5.86 -13.32 -15.30
CA LEU A 114 -6.31 -14.72 -15.41
C LEU A 114 -7.11 -14.96 -16.68
N ASP A 115 -8.11 -14.12 -16.98
CA ASP A 115 -8.92 -14.22 -18.19
C ASP A 115 -8.06 -14.09 -19.45
N THR A 116 -7.09 -13.17 -19.44
CA THR A 116 -6.15 -12.97 -20.55
C THR A 116 -5.27 -14.20 -20.76
N PHE A 117 -4.69 -14.76 -19.69
CA PHE A 117 -3.90 -15.98 -19.75
C PHE A 117 -4.75 -17.17 -20.23
N HIS A 118 -5.95 -17.34 -19.69
CA HIS A 118 -6.82 -18.46 -20.04
C HIS A 118 -7.28 -18.40 -21.49
N SER A 119 -7.53 -17.20 -22.02
CA SER A 119 -7.90 -16.98 -23.42
C SER A 119 -6.81 -17.42 -24.41
N GLN A 120 -5.54 -17.45 -23.99
CA GLN A 120 -4.43 -17.94 -24.82
C GLN A 120 -4.39 -19.47 -24.89
N ILE A 121 -5.00 -20.17 -23.93
CA ILE A 121 -5.01 -21.64 -23.83
C ILE A 121 -6.30 -22.19 -24.43
N ASP A 122 -7.45 -21.73 -23.95
CA ASP A 122 -8.78 -22.12 -24.43
C ASP A 122 -9.73 -20.91 -24.44
N PRO A 123 -9.90 -20.24 -25.60
CA PRO A 123 -10.78 -19.09 -25.71
C PRO A 123 -12.25 -19.37 -25.39
N LYS A 124 -12.73 -20.60 -25.64
CA LYS A 124 -14.15 -20.95 -25.45
C LYS A 124 -14.47 -21.15 -23.98
N GLU A 125 -13.56 -21.80 -23.24
CA GLU A 125 -13.74 -21.98 -21.81
C GLU A 125 -13.46 -20.68 -21.04
N ALA A 126 -12.46 -19.89 -21.46
CA ALA A 126 -12.19 -18.57 -20.89
C ALA A 126 -13.43 -17.67 -20.90
N ALA A 127 -14.17 -17.60 -22.02
CA ALA A 127 -15.38 -16.80 -22.12
C ALA A 127 -16.48 -17.20 -21.10
N LYS A 128 -16.60 -18.49 -20.77
CA LYS A 128 -17.54 -18.95 -19.73
C LYS A 128 -17.09 -18.55 -18.33
N GLN A 129 -15.79 -18.68 -18.05
CA GLN A 129 -15.21 -18.34 -16.74
C GLN A 129 -15.24 -16.82 -16.49
N THR A 130 -15.01 -15.99 -17.51
CA THR A 130 -15.15 -14.52 -17.42
C THR A 130 -16.53 -14.09 -16.92
N ALA A 131 -17.60 -14.79 -17.30
CA ALA A 131 -18.95 -14.49 -16.80
C ALA A 131 -19.08 -14.76 -15.29
N ILE A 132 -18.48 -15.85 -14.80
CA ILE A 132 -18.44 -16.20 -13.38
C ILE A 132 -17.57 -15.21 -12.60
N HIS A 133 -16.40 -14.82 -13.14
CA HIS A 133 -15.51 -13.82 -12.56
C HIS A 133 -16.20 -12.46 -12.37
N LYS A 134 -16.99 -12.02 -13.35
CA LYS A 134 -17.81 -10.80 -13.23
C LYS A 134 -18.82 -10.89 -12.08
N GLN A 135 -19.52 -12.02 -11.95
CA GLN A 135 -20.48 -12.23 -10.85
C GLN A 135 -19.78 -12.23 -9.49
N PHE A 136 -18.62 -12.88 -9.39
CA PHE A 136 -17.82 -12.88 -8.17
C PHE A 136 -17.33 -11.47 -7.80
N LEU A 137 -16.89 -10.67 -8.78
CA LEU A 137 -16.48 -9.28 -8.55
C LEU A 137 -17.64 -8.41 -8.04
N LEU A 138 -18.83 -8.54 -8.65
CA LEU A 138 -20.04 -7.85 -8.19
C LEU A 138 -20.42 -8.24 -6.76
N HIS A 139 -20.39 -9.54 -6.43
CA HIS A 139 -20.60 -10.03 -5.07
C HIS A 139 -19.58 -9.42 -4.09
N LYS A 140 -18.30 -9.37 -4.47
CA LYS A 140 -17.24 -8.74 -3.66
C LYS A 140 -17.46 -7.24 -3.42
N ILE A 141 -17.91 -6.50 -4.44
CA ILE A 141 -18.24 -5.07 -4.32
C ILE A 141 -19.41 -4.88 -3.35
N GLN A 142 -20.45 -5.71 -3.46
CA GLN A 142 -21.62 -5.66 -2.59
C GLN A 142 -21.30 -5.96 -1.12
N MET A 143 -20.34 -6.85 -0.85
CA MET A 143 -19.88 -7.14 0.52
C MET A 143 -19.04 -6.00 1.15
N GLN A 144 -18.66 -4.99 0.38
CA GLN A 144 -17.83 -3.88 0.85
C GLN A 144 -18.57 -2.58 1.11
N GLY A 145 -19.73 -2.39 0.47
CA GLY A 145 -20.70 -1.34 0.81
C GLY A 145 -21.42 -1.63 2.12
#